data_AF-A0A833UIZ4-F1
#
_entry.id   AF-A0A833UIZ4-F1
#
_cell.length_a   1.000
_cell.length_b   1.000
_cell.length_c   1.000
_cell.angle_alpha   90.00
_cell.angle_beta   90.00
_cell.angle_gamma   90.00
#
_symmetry.space_group_name_H-M   'P 1'
#
loop_
_entity.id
_entity.type
_entity.pdbx_description
1 polymer ?
#
loop_
_entity_poly.entity_id
_entity_poly.type
_entity_poly.pdbx_seq_one_letter_code
_entity_poly.pdbx_strand_id
1 'polypeptide(L)'
;MVPNIELLREIGVAQSTISLLVSDYPDMAFMKHSRYDVALQEVKEMGFDPSKSAFVIALQVLLKVKKPKWESKLEVYKRWDWSTNVAFLVFKRAPQCMLVSEEKICKAMDFLVNQMGFSFEDIARNPTVILLSLKKRIIPRCSVVKILQAYGFLKTHISSSTFFLPTEKRFLDKFVIKFLDHASLLMNVYRAQIELLDVEIQSTKVRTERL
;
A
#
# COMPACT_ATOMS: atom_id res chain seq x y z
N MET A 1 32.54 -1.05 -9.96
CA MET A 1 31.18 -1.54 -9.63
C MET A 1 30.70 -0.68 -8.46
N VAL A 2 29.39 -0.49 -8.28
CA VAL A 2 28.87 0.57 -7.39
C VAL A 2 29.01 0.10 -5.93
N PRO A 3 29.73 0.82 -5.04
CA PRO A 3 30.10 0.31 -3.70
C PRO A 3 28.93 -0.19 -2.86
N ASN A 4 27.78 0.47 -2.94
CA ASN A 4 26.58 0.06 -2.20
C ASN A 4 26.00 -1.27 -2.71
N ILE A 5 26.13 -1.58 -4.00
CA ILE A 5 25.67 -2.85 -4.59
C ILE A 5 26.59 -4.00 -4.18
N GLU A 6 27.89 -3.75 -4.09
CA GLU A 6 28.87 -4.71 -3.57
C GLU A 6 28.57 -5.05 -2.12
N LEU A 7 28.33 -4.03 -1.29
CA LEU A 7 27.95 -4.19 0.12
C LEU A 7 26.68 -5.04 0.28
N LEU A 8 25.65 -4.80 -0.53
CA LEU A 8 24.43 -5.63 -0.49
C LEU A 8 24.72 -7.10 -0.84
N ARG A 9 25.65 -7.36 -1.77
CA ARG A 9 26.05 -8.72 -2.14
C ARG A 9 26.83 -9.39 -1.01
N GLU A 10 27.75 -8.68 -0.37
CA GLU A 10 28.57 -9.18 0.74
C GLU A 10 27.72 -9.60 1.95
N ILE A 11 26.64 -8.87 2.24
CA ILE A 11 25.73 -9.19 3.36
C ILE A 11 24.68 -10.24 2.99
N GLY A 12 24.76 -10.85 1.80
CA GLY A 12 23.92 -11.96 1.38
C GLY A 12 22.54 -11.58 0.83
N VAL A 13 22.33 -10.34 0.36
CA VAL A 13 21.08 -10.00 -0.35
C VAL A 13 21.01 -10.73 -1.68
N ALA A 14 19.89 -11.41 -1.93
CA ALA A 14 19.68 -12.16 -3.16
C ALA A 14 19.82 -11.28 -4.41
N GLN A 15 20.47 -11.81 -5.45
CA GLN A 15 20.70 -11.07 -6.71
C GLN A 15 19.39 -10.61 -7.37
N SER A 16 18.29 -11.35 -7.23
CA SER A 16 16.96 -10.94 -7.70
C SER A 16 16.46 -9.68 -6.97
N THR A 17 16.68 -9.59 -5.66
CA THR A 17 16.33 -8.41 -4.86
C THR A 17 17.21 -7.21 -5.20
N ILE A 18 18.51 -7.42 -5.41
CA ILE A 18 19.42 -6.38 -5.91
C ILE A 18 18.97 -5.88 -7.29
N SER A 19 18.56 -6.80 -8.17
CA SER A 19 18.06 -6.45 -9.50
C SER A 19 16.78 -5.62 -9.42
N LEU A 20 15.86 -5.96 -8.52
CA LEU A 20 14.66 -5.17 -8.24
C LEU A 20 15.03 -3.75 -7.76
N LEU A 21 15.99 -3.61 -6.84
CA LEU A 21 16.47 -2.31 -6.37
C LEU A 21 17.01 -1.45 -7.51
N VAL A 22 17.88 -2.02 -8.35
CA VAL A 22 18.55 -1.26 -9.41
C VAL A 22 17.57 -0.89 -10.52
N SER A 23 16.56 -1.74 -10.78
CA SER A 23 15.56 -1.50 -11.82
C SER A 23 14.53 -0.46 -11.39
N ASP A 24 14.00 -0.57 -10.17
CA ASP A 24 12.91 0.29 -9.71
C ASP A 24 13.44 1.59 -9.08
N TYR A 25 14.66 1.55 -8.52
CA TYR A 25 15.24 2.62 -7.69
C TYR A 25 16.74 2.82 -7.94
N PRO A 26 17.15 3.12 -9.19
CA PRO A 26 18.55 3.24 -9.55
C PRO A 26 19.29 4.30 -8.73
N ASP A 27 18.58 5.34 -8.27
CA ASP A 27 19.12 6.41 -7.43
C ASP A 27 19.76 5.90 -6.12
N MET A 28 19.26 4.78 -5.59
CA MET A 28 19.75 4.23 -4.33
C MET A 28 21.14 3.63 -4.43
N ALA A 29 21.49 3.05 -5.59
CA ALA A 29 22.81 2.50 -5.81
C ALA A 29 23.89 3.59 -5.64
N PHE A 30 23.58 4.82 -6.04
CA PHE A 30 24.53 5.93 -6.09
C PHE A 30 24.46 6.88 -4.89
N MET A 31 23.69 6.55 -3.84
CA MET A 31 23.66 7.38 -2.64
C MET A 31 25.01 7.40 -1.91
N LYS A 32 25.29 8.49 -1.20
CA LYS A 32 26.51 8.65 -0.41
C LYS A 32 26.69 7.45 0.54
N HIS A 33 27.82 6.75 0.41
CA HIS A 33 28.11 5.51 1.13
C HIS A 33 27.92 5.64 2.64
N SER A 34 28.43 6.71 3.26
CA SER A 34 28.28 6.97 4.69
C SER A 34 26.82 7.03 5.17
N ARG A 35 25.89 7.48 4.32
CA ARG A 35 24.45 7.51 4.63
C ARG A 35 23.82 6.13 4.40
N TYR A 36 24.30 5.42 3.39
CA TYR A 36 23.89 4.07 3.07
C TYR A 36 24.21 3.11 4.23
N ASP A 37 25.43 3.18 4.77
CA ASP A 37 25.88 2.33 5.86
C ASP A 37 25.03 2.53 7.12
N VAL A 38 24.74 3.78 7.49
CA VAL A 38 23.88 4.09 8.65
C VAL A 38 22.49 3.48 8.46
N ALA A 39 21.85 3.73 7.31
CA ALA A 39 20.53 3.17 7.04
C ALA A 39 20.56 1.64 6.99
N LEU A 40 21.63 1.04 6.46
CA LEU A 40 21.81 -0.40 6.41
C LEU A 40 21.89 -1.03 7.81
N GLN A 41 22.63 -0.40 8.73
CA GLN A 41 22.70 -0.86 10.11
C GLN A 41 21.34 -0.70 10.81
N GLU A 42 20.64 0.42 10.63
CA GLU A 42 19.29 0.60 11.18
C GLU A 42 18.31 -0.48 10.70
N VAL A 43 18.34 -0.85 9.41
CA VAL A 43 17.50 -1.95 8.88
C VAL A 43 17.83 -3.29 9.53
N LYS A 44 19.12 -3.57 9.76
CA LYS A 44 19.58 -4.79 10.45
C LYS A 44 19.14 -4.81 11.91
N GLU A 45 19.29 -3.70 12.63
CA GLU A 45 18.87 -3.53 14.03
C GLU A 45 17.35 -3.68 14.19
N MET A 46 16.57 -3.21 13.21
CA MET A 46 15.12 -3.45 13.15
C MET A 46 14.76 -4.92 12.85
N GLY A 47 15.75 -5.77 12.58
CA GLY A 47 15.61 -7.20 12.37
C GLY A 47 14.96 -7.57 11.05
N PHE A 48 15.20 -6.81 9.98
CA PHE A 48 14.82 -7.23 8.63
C PHE A 48 15.77 -8.32 8.13
N ASP A 49 15.21 -9.34 7.51
CA ASP A 49 15.95 -10.46 6.93
C ASP A 49 16.52 -10.07 5.54
N PRO A 50 17.85 -10.01 5.35
CA PRO A 50 18.48 -9.65 4.07
C PRO A 50 18.08 -10.53 2.89
N SER A 51 17.59 -11.75 3.14
CA SER A 51 17.10 -12.66 2.10
C SER A 51 15.74 -12.25 1.52
N LYS A 52 14.99 -11.37 2.20
CA LYS A 52 13.64 -10.94 1.80
C LYS A 52 13.68 -9.59 1.09
N SER A 53 12.79 -9.41 0.11
CA SER A 53 12.63 -8.11 -0.58
C SER A 53 12.27 -6.96 0.37
N ALA A 54 11.57 -7.26 1.48
CA ALA A 54 11.24 -6.28 2.50
C ALA A 54 12.47 -5.57 3.08
N PHE A 55 13.64 -6.21 3.14
CA PHE A 55 14.89 -5.60 3.62
C PHE A 55 15.28 -4.40 2.76
N VAL A 56 15.32 -4.60 1.45
CA VAL A 56 15.74 -3.59 0.48
C VAL A 56 14.72 -2.46 0.37
N ILE A 57 13.43 -2.78 0.51
CA ILE A 57 12.36 -1.78 0.56
C ILE A 57 12.43 -0.97 1.88
N ALA A 58 12.76 -1.60 3.01
CA ALA A 58 12.95 -0.87 4.27
C ALA A 58 14.17 0.06 4.20
N LEU A 59 15.28 -0.42 3.62
CA LEU A 59 16.48 0.38 3.36
C LEU A 59 16.16 1.59 2.50
N GLN A 60 15.36 1.39 1.45
CA GLN A 60 14.85 2.49 0.66
C GLN A 60 14.11 3.53 1.48
N VAL A 61 13.21 3.10 2.36
CA VAL A 61 12.42 4.02 3.17
C VAL A 61 13.32 4.86 4.04
N LEU A 62 14.30 4.27 4.74
CA LEU A 62 15.24 5.02 5.59
C LEU A 62 16.14 5.97 4.77
N LEU A 63 16.45 5.59 3.53
CA LEU A 63 17.19 6.43 2.59
C LEU A 63 16.36 7.55 1.93
N LYS A 64 15.03 7.47 1.90
CA LYS A 64 14.18 8.48 1.26
C LYS A 64 13.41 9.35 2.25
N VAL A 65 13.06 8.80 3.41
CA VAL A 65 12.23 9.47 4.42
C VAL A 65 13.11 9.98 5.55
N LYS A 66 13.20 11.31 5.69
CA LYS A 66 13.93 11.94 6.78
C LYS A 66 13.20 11.71 8.12
N LYS A 67 13.96 11.64 9.23
CA LYS A 67 13.43 11.45 10.60
C LYS A 67 12.19 12.29 10.95
N PRO A 68 12.17 13.62 10.72
CA PRO A 68 10.97 14.42 11.04
C PRO A 68 9.73 14.00 10.24
N LYS A 69 9.92 13.60 8.97
CA LYS A 69 8.83 13.12 8.12
C LYS A 69 8.38 11.71 8.52
N TRP A 70 9.33 10.88 8.95
CA TRP A 70 9.05 9.57 9.51
C TRP A 70 8.18 9.67 10.77
N GLU A 71 8.58 10.51 11.73
CA GLU A 71 7.83 10.75 12.97
C GLU A 71 6.43 11.30 12.67
N SER A 72 6.32 12.29 11.77
CA SER A 72 5.03 12.83 11.34
C SER A 72 4.09 11.76 10.75
N LYS A 73 4.62 10.81 9.97
CA LYS A 73 3.83 9.67 9.45
C LYS A 73 3.39 8.72 10.55
N LEU A 74 4.25 8.44 11.53
CA LEU A 74 3.85 7.63 12.68
C LEU A 74 2.71 8.29 13.47
N GLU A 75 2.75 9.62 13.63
CA GLU A 75 1.65 10.37 14.26
C GLU A 75 0.35 10.28 13.45
N VAL A 76 0.41 10.25 12.12
CA VAL A 76 -0.77 10.01 11.28
C VAL A 76 -1.37 8.63 11.56
N TYR A 77 -0.55 7.58 11.68
CA TYR A 77 -1.04 6.25 12.00
C TYR A 77 -1.60 6.15 13.43
N LYS A 78 -1.00 6.83 14.40
CA LYS A 78 -1.49 6.88 15.79
C LYS A 78 -2.90 7.48 15.91
N ARG A 79 -3.28 8.39 15.02
CA ARG A 79 -4.66 8.94 14.97
C ARG A 79 -5.73 7.90 14.63
N TRP A 80 -5.32 6.74 14.13
CA TRP A 80 -6.20 5.60 13.82
C TRP A 80 -6.03 4.48 14.85
N ASP A 81 -5.80 4.83 16.11
CA ASP A 81 -5.63 3.94 17.26
C ASP A 81 -4.49 2.92 17.15
N TRP A 82 -3.53 3.14 16.24
CA TRP A 82 -2.33 2.32 16.19
C TRP A 82 -1.35 2.75 17.27
N SER A 83 -1.00 1.82 18.16
CA SER A 83 0.16 2.01 19.04
C SER A 83 1.46 2.09 18.23
N THR A 84 2.52 2.66 18.82
CA THR A 84 3.86 2.67 18.21
C THR A 84 4.31 1.26 17.80
N ASN A 85 4.00 0.25 18.63
CA ASN A 85 4.32 -1.15 18.34
C ASN A 85 3.57 -1.67 17.11
N VAL A 86 2.27 -1.35 16.98
CA VAL A 86 1.47 -1.72 15.81
C VAL A 86 2.01 -1.04 14.56
N ALA A 87 2.32 0.25 14.62
CA ALA A 87 2.90 0.99 13.50
C ALA A 87 4.24 0.38 13.05
N PHE A 88 5.09 -0.03 14.00
CA PHE A 88 6.35 -0.72 13.70
C PHE A 88 6.13 -2.10 13.06
N LEU A 89 5.17 -2.89 13.56
CA LEU A 89 4.81 -4.19 12.95
C LEU A 89 4.27 -4.01 11.52
N VAL A 90 3.47 -2.97 11.29
CA VAL A 90 2.99 -2.61 9.96
C VAL A 90 4.15 -2.24 9.06
N PHE A 91 5.08 -1.42 9.54
CA PHE A 91 6.29 -1.07 8.80
C PHE A 91 7.11 -2.32 8.43
N LYS A 92 7.33 -3.25 9.36
CA LYS A 92 8.04 -4.51 9.06
C LYS A 92 7.33 -5.35 8.01
N ARG A 93 5.99 -5.35 8.00
CA ARG A 93 5.20 -6.13 7.04
C ARG A 93 5.12 -5.49 5.65
N ALA A 94 5.01 -4.16 5.58
CA ALA A 94 4.93 -3.43 4.33
C ALA A 94 5.65 -2.08 4.43
N PRO A 95 7.00 -2.05 4.30
CA PRO A 95 7.76 -0.81 4.50
C PRO A 95 7.34 0.33 3.56
N GLN A 96 6.81 -0.01 2.37
CA GLN A 96 6.26 0.96 1.42
C GLN A 96 5.18 1.86 2.00
N CYS A 97 4.49 1.46 3.08
CA CYS A 97 3.45 2.30 3.68
C CYS A 97 3.98 3.68 4.09
N MET A 98 5.26 3.75 4.47
CA MET A 98 5.94 4.99 4.83
C MET A 98 6.34 5.85 3.62
N LEU A 99 6.30 5.31 2.39
CA LEU A 99 6.53 6.07 1.15
C LEU A 99 5.25 6.76 0.65
N VAL A 100 4.07 6.31 1.11
CA VAL A 100 2.78 6.90 0.72
C VAL A 100 2.60 8.26 1.36
N SER A 101 2.04 9.26 0.65
CA SER A 101 1.78 10.58 1.24
C SER A 101 0.81 10.49 2.44
N GLU A 102 0.99 11.37 3.42
CA GLU A 102 0.11 11.44 4.61
C GLU A 102 -1.34 11.71 4.19
N GLU A 103 -1.55 12.59 3.21
CA GLU A 103 -2.88 12.85 2.65
C GLU A 103 -3.53 11.58 2.10
N LYS A 104 -2.81 10.76 1.34
CA LYS A 104 -3.34 9.50 0.81
C LYS A 104 -3.63 8.51 1.94
N ILE A 105 -2.77 8.43 2.96
CA ILE A 105 -3.00 7.58 4.13
C ILE A 105 -4.30 8.01 4.83
N CYS A 106 -4.46 9.30 5.13
CA CYS A 106 -5.67 9.82 5.78
C CYS A 106 -6.93 9.54 4.96
N LYS A 107 -6.93 9.82 3.65
CA LYS A 107 -8.10 9.56 2.79
C LYS A 107 -8.45 8.07 2.70
N ALA A 108 -7.44 7.20 2.62
CA ALA A 108 -7.66 5.76 2.56
C ALA A 108 -8.21 5.23 3.89
N MET A 109 -7.63 5.66 5.01
CA MET A 109 -8.08 5.26 6.34
C MET A 109 -9.47 5.78 6.66
N ASP A 110 -9.78 7.04 6.32
CA ASP A 110 -11.14 7.59 6.49
C ASP A 110 -12.18 6.77 5.72
N PHE A 111 -11.90 6.47 4.45
CA PHE A 111 -12.81 5.66 3.65
C PHE A 111 -12.96 4.25 4.24
N LEU A 112 -11.87 3.57 4.58
CA LEU A 112 -11.90 2.19 5.05
C LEU A 112 -12.52 2.06 6.45
N VAL A 113 -12.11 2.90 7.39
CA VAL A 113 -12.54 2.80 8.79
C VAL A 113 -13.90 3.47 8.95
N ASN A 114 -14.02 4.74 8.60
CA ASN A 114 -15.23 5.52 8.91
C ASN A 114 -16.39 5.20 7.96
N GLN A 115 -16.13 5.06 6.66
CA GLN A 115 -17.21 4.87 5.68
C GLN A 115 -17.54 3.41 5.39
N MET A 116 -16.54 2.52 5.52
CA MET A 116 -16.68 1.10 5.21
C MET A 116 -16.71 0.20 6.46
N GLY A 117 -16.40 0.74 7.65
CA GLY A 117 -16.51 0.01 8.92
C GLY A 117 -15.42 -1.04 9.12
N PHE A 118 -14.30 -0.98 8.40
CA PHE A 118 -13.15 -1.84 8.71
C PHE A 118 -12.53 -1.42 10.03
N SER A 119 -12.14 -2.39 10.85
CA SER A 119 -11.33 -2.10 12.03
C SER A 119 -9.92 -1.70 11.62
N PHE A 120 -9.28 -0.83 12.39
CA PHE A 120 -7.90 -0.43 12.11
C PHE A 120 -6.93 -1.62 12.24
N GLU A 121 -7.24 -2.61 13.07
CA GLU A 121 -6.47 -3.85 13.22
C GLU A 121 -6.54 -4.71 11.95
N ASP A 122 -7.70 -4.76 11.27
CA ASP A 122 -7.82 -5.46 9.98
C ASP A 122 -6.96 -4.83 8.90
N ILE A 123 -6.83 -3.50 8.91
CA ILE A 123 -5.92 -2.78 8.03
C ILE A 123 -4.46 -3.02 8.43
N ALA A 124 -4.14 -3.02 9.74
CA ALA A 124 -2.79 -3.30 10.24
C ALA A 124 -2.32 -4.74 9.94
N ARG A 125 -3.25 -5.69 9.86
CA ARG A 125 -2.97 -7.08 9.40
C ARG A 125 -2.59 -7.11 7.92
N ASN A 126 -3.16 -6.22 7.10
CA ASN A 126 -2.96 -6.18 5.65
C ASN A 126 -2.59 -4.77 5.15
N PRO A 127 -1.45 -4.20 5.57
CA PRO A 127 -1.12 -2.79 5.34
C PRO A 127 -0.86 -2.45 3.87
N THR A 128 -0.66 -3.47 3.03
CA THR A 128 -0.55 -3.32 1.56
C THR A 128 -1.80 -2.72 0.93
N VAL A 129 -2.96 -2.79 1.60
CA VAL A 129 -4.19 -2.11 1.17
C VAL A 129 -3.98 -0.61 0.98
N ILE A 130 -3.20 0.04 1.86
CA ILE A 130 -2.94 1.50 1.81
C ILE A 130 -2.11 1.87 0.57
N LEU A 131 -1.38 0.92 0.00
CA LEU A 131 -0.60 1.13 -1.22
C LEU A 131 -1.49 1.18 -2.46
N LEU A 132 -2.67 0.55 -2.43
CA LEU A 132 -3.58 0.46 -3.56
C LEU A 132 -4.14 1.84 -3.95
N SER A 133 -4.66 1.93 -5.18
CA SER A 133 -5.36 3.14 -5.60
C SER A 133 -6.70 3.25 -4.89
N LEU A 134 -6.90 4.32 -4.11
CA LEU A 134 -8.17 4.58 -3.44
C LEU A 134 -9.31 4.61 -4.46
N LYS A 135 -9.13 5.41 -5.51
CA LYS A 135 -10.15 5.62 -6.54
C LYS A 135 -10.32 4.44 -7.49
N LYS A 136 -9.22 3.86 -7.98
CA LYS A 136 -9.29 2.83 -9.04
C LYS A 136 -9.48 1.41 -8.52
N ARG A 137 -9.31 1.19 -7.21
CA ARG A 137 -9.31 -0.17 -6.65
C ARG A 137 -10.03 -0.30 -5.34
N ILE A 138 -9.77 0.57 -4.36
CA ILE A 138 -10.40 0.43 -3.03
C ILE A 138 -11.90 0.72 -3.13
N ILE A 139 -12.28 1.90 -3.63
CA ILE A 139 -13.67 2.33 -3.71
C ILE A 139 -14.52 1.37 -4.59
N PRO A 140 -14.15 1.07 -5.85
CA PRO A 140 -14.99 0.23 -6.71
C PRO A 140 -15.22 -1.17 -6.14
N ARG A 141 -14.19 -1.75 -5.52
CA ARG A 141 -14.28 -3.10 -4.94
C ARG A 141 -15.08 -3.12 -3.64
N CYS A 142 -14.96 -2.08 -2.82
CA CYS A 142 -15.82 -1.88 -1.66
C CYS A 142 -17.30 -1.78 -2.04
N SER A 143 -17.62 -1.06 -3.11
CA SER A 143 -19.00 -0.92 -3.60
C SER A 143 -19.60 -2.26 -4.02
N VAL A 144 -18.85 -3.08 -4.77
CA VAL A 144 -19.27 -4.44 -5.13
C VAL A 144 -19.50 -5.31 -3.89
N VAL A 145 -18.57 -5.28 -2.93
CA VAL A 145 -18.68 -6.06 -1.69
C VAL A 145 -19.92 -5.65 -0.88
N LYS A 146 -20.18 -4.35 -0.73
CA LYS A 146 -21.38 -3.84 -0.02
C LYS A 146 -22.67 -4.33 -0.68
N ILE A 147 -22.73 -4.30 -2.01
CA ILE A 147 -23.90 -4.83 -2.74
C ILE A 147 -24.05 -6.32 -2.46
N LEU A 148 -23.01 -7.12 -2.66
CA LEU A 148 -23.09 -8.57 -2.40
C LEU A 148 -23.49 -8.91 -0.96
N GLN A 149 -23.05 -8.12 0.02
CA GLN A 149 -23.47 -8.28 1.42
C GLN A 149 -24.96 -7.94 1.59
N ALA A 150 -25.46 -6.87 0.97
CA ALA A 150 -26.87 -6.49 1.02
C ALA A 150 -27.79 -7.54 0.38
N TYR A 151 -27.32 -8.22 -0.67
CA TYR A 151 -28.01 -9.36 -1.29
C TYR A 151 -27.84 -10.69 -0.54
N GLY A 152 -27.06 -10.71 0.55
CA GLY A 152 -26.81 -11.92 1.34
C GLY A 152 -25.83 -12.91 0.71
N PHE A 153 -25.16 -12.55 -0.37
CA PHE A 153 -24.19 -13.42 -1.06
C PHE A 153 -22.81 -13.46 -0.39
N LEU A 154 -22.51 -12.49 0.46
CA LEU A 154 -21.28 -12.44 1.25
C LEU A 154 -21.57 -12.22 2.72
N LYS A 155 -20.73 -12.82 3.56
CA LYS A 155 -20.71 -12.55 5.00
C LYS A 155 -20.34 -11.08 5.26
N THR A 156 -20.86 -10.55 6.36
CA THR A 156 -20.58 -9.17 6.82
C THR A 156 -19.09 -8.96 7.12
N HIS A 157 -18.42 -9.98 7.65
CA HIS A 157 -16.99 -9.94 7.96
C HIS A 157 -16.21 -10.85 6.99
N ILE A 158 -15.70 -10.25 5.91
CA ILE A 158 -14.72 -10.88 5.02
C ILE A 158 -13.38 -10.17 5.18
N SER A 159 -12.28 -10.93 5.22
CA SER A 159 -10.95 -10.34 5.32
C SER A 159 -10.69 -9.40 4.14
N SER A 160 -10.25 -8.18 4.44
CA SER A 160 -9.94 -7.12 3.46
C SER A 160 -9.03 -7.62 2.32
N SER A 161 -8.05 -8.46 2.67
CA SER A 161 -7.13 -9.06 1.70
C SER A 161 -7.81 -9.91 0.63
N THR A 162 -8.97 -10.51 0.94
CA THR A 162 -9.68 -11.46 0.07
C THR A 162 -10.20 -10.82 -1.21
N PHE A 163 -10.49 -9.51 -1.18
CA PHE A 163 -11.05 -8.79 -2.31
C PHE A 163 -10.21 -7.60 -2.77
N PHE A 164 -9.35 -7.02 -1.93
CA PHE A 164 -8.44 -5.96 -2.36
C PHE A 164 -7.21 -6.46 -3.12
N LEU A 165 -6.59 -7.54 -2.67
CA LEU A 165 -5.32 -8.03 -3.22
C LEU A 165 -5.43 -8.82 -4.54
N PRO A 166 -6.51 -9.56 -4.84
CA PRO A 166 -6.63 -10.26 -6.11
C PRO A 166 -6.40 -9.35 -7.32
N THR A 167 -5.84 -9.92 -8.39
CA THR A 167 -5.77 -9.24 -9.69
C THR A 167 -7.16 -8.83 -10.15
N GLU A 168 -7.23 -7.90 -11.10
CA GLU A 168 -8.50 -7.42 -11.63
C GLU A 168 -9.37 -8.56 -12.16
N LYS A 169 -8.80 -9.41 -13.01
CA LYS A 169 -9.46 -10.61 -13.52
C LYS A 169 -10.01 -11.48 -12.39
N ARG A 170 -9.17 -11.84 -11.41
CA ARG A 170 -9.59 -12.71 -10.29
C ARG A 170 -10.68 -12.07 -9.44
N PHE A 171 -10.65 -10.75 -9.27
CA PHE A 171 -11.69 -10.03 -8.55
C PHE A 171 -13.02 -10.09 -9.32
N LEU A 172 -13.00 -9.76 -10.60
CA LEU A 172 -14.20 -9.80 -11.46
C LEU A 172 -14.80 -11.19 -11.52
N ASP A 173 -13.99 -12.23 -11.78
CA ASP A 173 -14.46 -13.62 -11.86
C ASP A 173 -15.16 -14.04 -10.55
N LYS A 174 -14.55 -13.72 -9.40
CA LYS A 174 -14.99 -14.20 -8.09
C LYS A 174 -16.15 -13.40 -7.50
N PHE A 175 -16.17 -12.09 -7.68
CA PHE A 175 -17.09 -11.17 -6.99
C PHE A 175 -18.08 -10.48 -7.92
N VAL A 176 -17.89 -10.53 -9.23
CA VAL A 176 -18.79 -9.84 -10.16
C VAL A 176 -19.45 -10.83 -11.10
N ILE A 177 -18.67 -11.53 -11.93
CA ILE A 177 -19.18 -12.45 -12.96
C ILE A 177 -19.97 -13.60 -12.33
N LYS A 178 -19.46 -14.18 -11.23
CA LYS A 178 -20.15 -15.26 -10.50
C LYS A 178 -21.58 -14.90 -10.06
N PHE A 179 -21.88 -13.62 -9.90
CA PHE A 179 -23.16 -13.14 -9.38
C PHE A 179 -23.96 -12.35 -10.43
N LEU A 180 -23.55 -12.34 -11.70
CA LEU A 180 -24.21 -11.57 -12.75
C LEU A 180 -25.69 -11.94 -12.92
N ASP A 181 -26.01 -13.22 -12.87
CA ASP A 181 -27.40 -13.70 -13.02
C ASP A 181 -28.31 -13.30 -11.85
N HIS A 182 -27.71 -12.97 -10.71
CA HIS A 182 -28.43 -12.66 -9.46
C HIS A 182 -28.38 -11.16 -9.13
N ALA A 183 -27.41 -10.43 -9.67
CA ALA A 183 -27.17 -9.03 -9.42
C ALA A 183 -26.54 -8.38 -10.66
N SER A 184 -27.32 -8.27 -11.73
CA SER A 184 -26.93 -7.71 -13.02
C SER A 184 -26.36 -6.28 -12.94
N LEU A 185 -26.70 -5.54 -11.87
CA LEU A 185 -26.17 -4.20 -11.59
C LEU A 185 -24.69 -4.18 -11.17
N LEU A 186 -24.09 -5.30 -10.75
CA LEU A 186 -22.72 -5.30 -10.21
C LEU A 186 -21.67 -4.83 -11.22
N MET A 187 -21.74 -5.28 -12.47
CA MET A 187 -20.83 -4.82 -13.52
C MET A 187 -21.01 -3.33 -13.81
N ASN A 188 -22.25 -2.85 -13.82
CA ASN A 188 -22.56 -1.46 -14.10
C ASN A 188 -22.08 -0.54 -12.97
N VAL A 189 -22.31 -0.92 -11.71
CA VAL A 189 -21.80 -0.17 -10.55
C VAL A 189 -20.27 -0.16 -10.54
N TYR A 190 -19.63 -1.30 -10.82
CA TYR A 190 -18.18 -1.36 -10.82
C TYR A 190 -17.56 -0.44 -11.88
N ARG A 191 -18.09 -0.46 -13.12
CA ARG A 191 -17.64 0.42 -14.21
C ARG A 191 -17.94 1.89 -13.92
N ALA A 192 -19.16 2.21 -13.49
CA ALA A 192 -19.56 3.58 -13.17
C ALA A 192 -18.69 4.18 -12.06
N GLN A 193 -18.35 3.41 -11.03
CA GLN A 193 -17.43 3.86 -9.96
C GLN A 193 -16.03 4.17 -10.50
N ILE A 194 -15.51 3.36 -11.43
CA ILE A 194 -14.22 3.64 -12.06
C ILE A 194 -14.29 4.90 -12.93
N GLU A 195 -15.34 5.03 -13.75
CA GLU A 195 -15.52 6.14 -14.70
C GLU A 195 -15.78 7.48 -14.02
N LEU A 196 -16.69 7.54 -13.03
CA LEU A 196 -16.98 8.77 -12.26
C LEU A 196 -15.71 9.32 -11.59
N LEU A 197 -14.89 8.41 -11.05
CA LEU A 197 -13.66 8.79 -10.36
C LEU A 197 -12.53 9.19 -11.32
N ASP A 198 -12.54 8.71 -12.57
CA ASP A 198 -11.61 9.15 -13.62
C ASP A 198 -11.96 10.57 -14.13
N VAL A 199 -13.25 10.92 -14.26
CA VAL A 199 -13.70 12.27 -14.64
C VAL A 199 -13.31 13.32 -13.60
N GLU A 200 -13.46 13.01 -12.30
CA GLU A 200 -13.03 13.90 -11.22
C GLU A 200 -11.52 14.16 -11.23
N ILE A 201 -10.70 13.17 -11.59
CA ILE A 201 -9.24 13.35 -11.66
C ILE A 201 -8.88 14.33 -12.77
N GLN A 202 -9.54 14.24 -13.92
CA GLN A 202 -9.32 15.14 -15.04
C GLN A 202 -9.75 16.58 -14.70
N SER A 203 -10.90 16.77 -14.04
CA SER A 203 -11.37 18.10 -13.65
C SER A 203 -10.46 18.75 -12.59
N THR A 204 -9.89 17.95 -11.67
CA THR A 204 -8.98 18.47 -10.63
C THR A 204 -7.62 18.86 -11.21
N LYS A 205 -7.07 18.08 -12.16
CA LYS A 205 -5.81 18.43 -12.86
C LYS A 205 -5.94 19.73 -13.66
N VAL A 206 -7.02 19.88 -14.44
CA VAL A 206 -7.28 21.09 -15.24
C VAL A 206 -7.40 22.35 -14.36
N ARG A 207 -7.89 22.22 -13.13
CA ARG A 207 -8.00 23.34 -12.18
C ARG A 207 -6.67 23.74 -11.54
N THR A 208 -5.70 22.82 -11.45
CA THR A 208 -4.39 23.07 -10.84
C THR A 208 -3.39 23.64 -11.86
N GLU A 209 -3.62 23.45 -13.16
CA GLU A 209 -2.82 24.02 -14.26
C GLU A 209 -3.26 25.44 -14.67
N ARG A 210 -4.32 25.99 -14.04
CA ARG A 210 -4.85 27.34 -14.29
C ARG A 210 -4.55 28.35 -13.16
N LEU A 211 -3.68 27.99 -12.23
CA LEU A 211 -3.15 28.83 -11.14
C LEU A 211 -1.63 28.87 -11.24
#